data_AF-A0A5S4YAA0-F1
#
_entry.id   AF-A0A5S4YAA0-F1
#
_cell.length_a   1.000
_cell.length_b   1.000
_cell.length_c   1.000
_cell.angle_alpha   90.00
_cell.angle_beta   90.00
_cell.angle_gamma   90.00
#
_symmetry.space_group_name_H-M   'P 1'
#
loop_
_entity.id
_entity.type
_entity.pdbx_description
1 polymer ?
#
loop_
_entity_poly.entity_id
_entity_poly.type
_entity_poly.pdbx_seq_one_letter_code
_entity_poly.pdbx_strand_id
1 'polypeptide(L)'
;QAANTGITSLQKLLDSAKSIANQALQTTVGYSTKSNVSTTIAGATSTDLRGTTTYSSATALSNVLFSGAAGGVTAATSTTTLGASAVATYTGTAINAATTAASLLNGTAAVSDANAGVVAGDTFTVNGKTITFASGDAPSTAPTGFTKVAASAGVTTGNVYTDASGNSLVYLGSTTKASVGDVLTAIDVASGVQSNVAGTLTLNAGQTASTVNGSGALLLESSTGADLSVSGKADILKALGLTTATGTGSATVTAARVTASGSLGSFVQDGSTLNVNGKTITFQNGGTPAAAQVASGSGVSGNVVTDGSGNSTVYLNKGTIADVLKAIDLATGVQTA
;
A
#
# COMPACT_ATOMS: atom_id res chain seq x y z
N GLN A 1 -62.72 -36.27 66.76
CA GLN A 1 -63.03 -35.36 65.65
C GLN A 1 -61.97 -34.27 65.48
N ALA A 2 -61.67 -33.45 66.50
CA ALA A 2 -60.65 -32.39 66.39
C ALA A 2 -59.25 -32.86 65.93
N ALA A 3 -58.78 -34.02 66.40
CA ALA A 3 -57.50 -34.59 65.98
C ALA A 3 -57.44 -34.95 64.48
N ASN A 4 -58.53 -35.49 63.93
CA ASN A 4 -58.59 -35.85 62.50
C ASN A 4 -58.61 -34.59 61.62
N THR A 5 -59.24 -33.51 62.08
CA THR A 5 -59.17 -32.20 61.43
C THR A 5 -57.74 -31.61 61.48
N GLY A 6 -57.05 -31.74 62.61
CA GLY A 6 -55.67 -31.30 62.77
C GLY A 6 -54.69 -32.03 61.84
N ILE A 7 -54.81 -33.36 61.76
CA ILE A 7 -54.00 -34.19 60.84
C ILE A 7 -54.27 -33.79 59.37
N THR A 8 -55.54 -33.61 59.00
CA THR A 8 -55.92 -33.17 57.65
C THR A 8 -55.31 -31.79 57.29
N SER A 9 -55.31 -30.85 58.22
CA SER A 9 -54.70 -29.53 58.01
C SER A 9 -53.18 -29.59 57.84
N LEU A 10 -52.50 -30.48 58.57
CA LEU A 10 -51.07 -30.71 58.41
C LEU A 10 -50.73 -31.36 57.06
N GLN A 11 -51.54 -32.31 56.59
CA GLN A 11 -51.40 -32.87 55.24
C GLN A 11 -51.51 -31.79 54.16
N LYS A 12 -52.52 -30.92 54.25
CA LYS A 12 -52.70 -29.81 53.30
C LYS A 12 -51.53 -28.83 53.31
N LEU A 13 -51.01 -28.50 54.49
CA LEU A 13 -49.84 -27.62 54.61
C LEU A 13 -48.60 -28.26 53.95
N LEU A 14 -48.39 -29.55 54.16
CA LEU A 14 -47.30 -30.29 53.55
C LEU A 14 -47.42 -30.35 52.01
N ASP A 15 -48.63 -30.60 51.50
CA ASP A 15 -48.90 -30.64 50.07
C ASP A 15 -48.70 -29.26 49.41
N SER A 16 -49.15 -28.18 50.06
CA SER A 16 -48.87 -26.81 49.62
C SER A 16 -47.38 -26.49 49.64
N ALA A 17 -46.65 -26.87 50.68
CA ALA A 17 -45.20 -26.66 50.76
C ALA A 17 -44.47 -27.43 49.64
N LYS A 18 -44.89 -28.67 49.35
CA LYS A 18 -44.33 -29.47 48.26
C LYS A 18 -44.61 -28.87 46.89
N SER A 19 -45.81 -28.33 46.68
CA SER A 19 -46.16 -27.61 45.45
C SER A 19 -45.33 -26.35 45.25
N ILE A 20 -45.12 -25.56 46.32
CA ILE A 20 -44.31 -24.34 46.27
C ILE A 20 -42.83 -24.69 46.02
N ALA A 21 -42.30 -25.72 46.67
CA ALA A 21 -40.92 -26.17 46.44
C ALA A 21 -40.70 -26.64 45.00
N ASN A 22 -41.66 -27.38 44.42
CA ASN A 22 -41.59 -27.80 43.02
C ASN A 22 -41.75 -26.63 42.05
N GLN A 23 -42.58 -25.63 42.39
CA GLN A 23 -42.73 -24.41 41.61
C GLN A 23 -41.42 -23.60 41.62
N ALA A 24 -40.79 -23.44 42.77
CA ALA A 24 -39.49 -22.78 42.91
C ALA A 24 -38.36 -23.53 42.19
N LEU A 25 -38.42 -24.87 42.13
CA LEU A 25 -37.47 -25.69 41.37
C LEU A 25 -37.70 -25.60 39.85
N GLN A 26 -38.94 -25.38 39.42
CA GLN A 26 -39.33 -25.21 38.02
C GLN A 26 -39.25 -23.76 37.52
N THR A 27 -39.11 -22.77 38.40
CA THR A 27 -38.73 -21.43 37.97
C THR A 27 -37.26 -21.45 37.56
N THR A 28 -37.00 -21.81 36.30
CA THR A 28 -35.78 -21.40 35.61
C THR A 28 -35.59 -19.92 35.90
N VAL A 29 -34.47 -19.54 36.51
CA VAL A 29 -34.11 -18.14 36.77
C VAL A 29 -33.80 -17.52 35.40
N GLY A 30 -34.87 -17.20 34.68
CA GLY A 30 -34.82 -16.59 33.36
C GLY A 30 -34.33 -15.17 33.52
N TYR A 31 -33.01 -14.99 33.53
CA TYR A 31 -32.44 -13.75 33.04
C TYR A 31 -32.75 -13.67 31.54
N SER A 32 -33.98 -13.30 31.17
CA SER A 32 -34.22 -12.81 29.82
C SER A 32 -33.44 -11.50 29.72
N THR A 33 -32.37 -11.49 28.93
CA THR A 33 -31.58 -10.28 28.64
C THR A 33 -32.49 -9.24 27.98
N LYS A 34 -33.01 -8.29 28.77
CA LYS A 34 -33.87 -7.21 28.25
C LYS A 34 -33.11 -6.17 27.42
N SER A 35 -31.78 -6.26 27.34
CA SER A 35 -30.94 -5.47 26.44
C SER A 35 -29.69 -6.27 26.09
N ASN A 36 -29.41 -6.44 24.79
CA ASN A 36 -28.10 -6.86 24.31
C ASN A 36 -27.40 -5.65 23.70
N VAL A 37 -26.25 -5.27 24.25
CA VAL A 37 -25.30 -4.39 23.58
C VAL A 37 -24.17 -5.30 23.13
N SER A 38 -24.08 -5.53 21.82
CA SER A 38 -23.01 -6.31 21.21
C SER A 38 -22.00 -5.34 20.62
N THR A 39 -20.74 -5.48 21.03
CA THR A 39 -19.58 -4.83 20.42
C THR A 39 -18.49 -5.90 20.30
N THR A 40 -17.76 -5.92 19.18
CA THR A 40 -16.60 -6.80 19.03
C THR A 40 -15.39 -6.12 19.65
N ILE A 41 -14.99 -6.55 20.83
CA ILE A 41 -13.75 -6.09 21.47
C ILE A 41 -12.64 -7.07 21.08
N ALA A 42 -11.69 -6.63 20.25
CA ALA A 42 -10.59 -7.45 19.78
C ALA A 42 -9.81 -8.07 20.95
N GLY A 43 -9.64 -9.39 20.93
CA GLY A 43 -8.92 -10.13 21.97
C GLY A 43 -9.69 -10.35 23.28
N ALA A 44 -10.96 -9.94 23.38
CA ALA A 44 -11.79 -10.31 24.54
C ALA A 44 -12.14 -11.81 24.49
N THR A 45 -12.11 -12.47 25.64
CA THR A 45 -12.54 -13.86 25.81
C THR A 45 -13.73 -13.92 26.73
N SER A 46 -14.40 -15.07 26.84
CA SER A 46 -15.49 -15.28 27.79
C SER A 46 -15.07 -15.10 29.26
N THR A 47 -13.76 -15.13 29.54
CA THR A 47 -13.18 -15.04 30.88
C THR A 47 -12.59 -13.66 31.17
N ASP A 48 -12.31 -12.87 30.13
CA ASP A 48 -11.79 -11.49 30.24
C ASP A 48 -12.38 -10.60 29.14
N LEU A 49 -13.28 -9.71 29.56
CA LEU A 49 -13.96 -8.75 28.68
C LEU A 49 -13.12 -7.49 28.40
N ARG A 50 -11.91 -7.37 28.96
CA ARG A 50 -11.07 -6.18 28.81
C ARG A 50 -10.41 -6.07 27.44
N GLY A 51 -10.40 -7.14 26.63
CA GLY A 51 -9.71 -7.20 25.35
C GLY A 51 -8.19 -7.20 25.46
N THR A 52 -7.48 -7.29 24.33
CA THR A 52 -6.06 -6.92 24.30
C THR A 52 -5.96 -5.42 24.51
N THR A 53 -5.09 -4.96 25.42
CA THR A 53 -4.90 -3.54 25.74
C THR A 53 -4.79 -2.68 24.48
N THR A 54 -5.87 -1.98 24.13
CA THR A 54 -5.78 -0.92 23.14
C THR A 54 -5.30 0.30 23.90
N TYR A 55 -4.01 0.60 23.79
CA TYR A 55 -3.46 1.84 24.35
C TYR A 55 -4.12 3.03 23.64
N SER A 56 -5.22 3.55 24.20
CA SER A 56 -5.68 4.88 23.85
C SER A 56 -5.28 5.82 24.97
N SER A 57 -4.38 6.74 24.62
CA SER A 57 -3.81 7.80 25.46
C SER A 57 -2.68 7.37 26.40
N ALA A 58 -1.53 7.01 25.81
CA ALA A 58 -0.27 7.44 26.40
C ALA A 58 -0.18 8.96 26.25
N THR A 59 0.18 9.70 27.32
CA THR A 59 0.77 11.02 27.14
C THR A 59 2.03 10.83 26.29
N ALA A 60 2.13 11.51 25.16
CA ALA A 60 3.34 11.46 24.34
C ALA A 60 4.46 12.18 25.11
N LEU A 61 5.17 11.43 25.96
CA LEU A 61 6.44 11.87 26.50
C LEU A 61 7.42 11.91 25.32
N SER A 62 8.08 13.05 25.12
CA SER A 62 8.98 13.26 23.98
C SER A 62 10.07 12.19 23.99
N ASN A 63 9.99 11.26 23.03
CA ASN A 63 11.10 10.38 22.72
C ASN A 63 11.85 11.00 21.55
N VAL A 64 13.19 11.01 21.62
CA VAL A 64 14.00 11.52 20.52
C VAL A 64 13.80 10.59 19.32
N LEU A 65 13.37 11.16 18.19
CA LEU A 65 13.41 10.46 16.92
C LEU A 65 14.85 10.51 16.40
N PHE A 66 15.40 9.37 16.02
CA PHE A 66 16.79 9.27 15.54
C PHE A 66 16.86 9.15 14.03
N SER A 67 17.91 9.75 13.45
CA SER A 67 18.26 9.55 12.04
C SER A 67 18.90 8.18 11.82
N GLY A 68 19.10 7.83 10.55
CA GLY A 68 19.81 6.63 10.11
C GLY A 68 21.33 6.77 10.15
N ALA A 69 21.86 7.76 10.88
CA ALA A 69 23.29 7.88 11.10
C ALA A 69 23.81 6.67 11.92
N ALA A 70 25.01 6.21 11.59
CA ALA A 70 25.64 5.09 12.29
C ALA A 70 25.72 5.36 13.80
N GLY A 71 25.43 4.33 14.59
CA GLY A 71 25.42 4.41 16.06
C GLY A 71 24.06 4.77 16.66
N GLY A 72 23.08 5.25 15.89
CA GLY A 72 21.69 5.40 16.35
C GLY A 72 21.48 6.45 17.44
N VAL A 73 22.41 7.41 17.60
CA VAL A 73 22.37 8.46 18.64
C VAL A 73 22.09 9.86 18.07
N THR A 74 22.15 10.03 16.76
CA THR A 74 21.92 11.32 16.11
C THR A 74 20.43 11.60 16.01
N ALA A 75 19.96 12.66 16.65
CA ALA A 75 18.57 13.10 16.55
C ALA A 75 18.22 13.48 15.10
N ALA A 76 17.02 13.11 14.66
CA ALA A 76 16.43 13.60 13.42
C ALA A 76 16.16 15.11 13.53
N THR A 77 16.27 15.80 12.40
CA THR A 77 15.94 17.22 12.25
C THR A 77 14.71 17.37 11.35
N SER A 78 14.24 18.61 11.19
CA SER A 78 13.12 18.91 10.27
C SER A 78 13.41 18.52 8.81
N THR A 79 14.69 18.45 8.41
CA THR A 79 15.11 18.07 7.05
C THR A 79 15.32 16.57 6.88
N THR A 80 15.26 15.78 7.95
CA THR A 80 15.41 14.32 7.87
C THR A 80 14.25 13.72 7.07
N THR A 81 14.58 12.90 6.07
CA THR A 81 13.59 12.27 5.19
C THR A 81 12.88 11.10 5.88
N LEU A 82 11.58 10.97 5.64
CA LEU A 82 10.74 9.89 6.15
C LEU A 82 11.03 8.55 5.48
N GLY A 83 11.35 8.61 4.18
CA GLY A 83 11.86 7.52 3.37
C GLY A 83 13.39 7.56 3.23
N ALA A 84 13.92 6.73 2.34
CA ALA A 84 15.34 6.66 2.06
C ALA A 84 15.88 7.95 1.44
N SER A 85 17.16 8.27 1.69
CA SER A 85 17.80 9.43 1.05
C SER A 85 18.16 9.17 -0.41
N ALA A 86 18.26 7.91 -0.82
CA ALA A 86 18.55 7.45 -2.18
C ALA A 86 17.65 6.25 -2.54
N VAL A 87 17.43 6.04 -3.83
CA VAL A 87 16.74 4.84 -4.34
C VAL A 87 17.62 3.60 -4.16
N ALA A 88 16.98 2.46 -3.94
CA ALA A 88 17.61 1.15 -4.03
C ALA A 88 17.38 0.56 -5.43
N THR A 89 18.42 -0.03 -6.01
CA THR A 89 18.41 -0.60 -7.36
C THR A 89 18.43 -2.12 -7.32
N TYR A 90 17.55 -2.75 -8.08
CA TYR A 90 17.62 -4.17 -8.43
C TYR A 90 18.23 -4.31 -9.83
N THR A 91 19.30 -5.09 -9.97
CA THR A 91 19.90 -5.39 -11.28
C THR A 91 19.53 -6.81 -11.70
N GLY A 92 18.83 -6.93 -12.82
CA GLY A 92 18.52 -8.22 -13.43
C GLY A 92 19.70 -8.84 -14.18
N THR A 93 19.39 -9.86 -14.96
CA THR A 93 20.24 -10.44 -15.99
C THR A 93 19.84 -9.90 -17.36
N ALA A 94 20.73 -10.00 -18.35
CA ALA A 94 20.41 -9.61 -19.70
C ALA A 94 19.24 -10.44 -20.24
N ILE A 95 18.23 -9.80 -20.84
CA ILE A 95 17.19 -10.51 -21.62
C ILE A 95 17.89 -11.12 -22.85
N ASN A 96 18.65 -10.28 -23.55
CA ASN A 96 19.64 -10.67 -24.54
C ASN A 96 20.77 -9.61 -24.61
N ALA A 97 21.85 -9.89 -25.34
CA ALA A 97 23.07 -9.06 -25.35
C ALA A 97 22.93 -7.67 -25.99
N ALA A 98 21.82 -7.36 -26.67
CA ALA A 98 21.61 -6.10 -27.39
C ALA A 98 20.35 -5.33 -26.94
N THR A 99 19.80 -5.69 -25.78
CA THR A 99 18.57 -5.08 -25.27
C THR A 99 18.79 -3.63 -24.85
N THR A 100 17.89 -2.75 -25.26
CA THR A 100 17.76 -1.35 -24.82
C THR A 100 16.30 -1.08 -24.44
N ALA A 101 16.00 0.08 -23.86
CA ALA A 101 14.61 0.47 -23.61
C ALA A 101 13.76 0.58 -24.90
N ALA A 102 14.39 0.82 -26.06
CA ALA A 102 13.70 0.88 -27.35
C ALA A 102 13.46 -0.51 -27.97
N SER A 103 14.13 -1.57 -27.48
CA SER A 103 14.00 -2.92 -28.01
C SER A 103 12.59 -3.45 -27.82
N LEU A 104 12.00 -4.01 -28.88
CA LEU A 104 10.62 -4.49 -28.86
C LEU A 104 10.48 -5.76 -27.99
N LEU A 105 9.40 -5.84 -27.20
CA LEU A 105 9.11 -7.00 -26.36
C LEU A 105 8.81 -8.24 -27.19
N ASN A 106 8.04 -8.08 -28.27
CA ASN A 106 7.56 -9.13 -29.18
C ASN A 106 7.86 -8.77 -30.64
N GLY A 107 9.12 -8.41 -30.88
CA GLY A 107 9.65 -8.07 -32.19
C GLY A 107 9.92 -9.27 -33.09
N THR A 108 10.50 -9.03 -34.27
CA THR A 108 11.07 -10.12 -35.08
C THR A 108 12.48 -10.35 -34.56
N ALA A 109 12.96 -11.60 -34.47
CA ALA A 109 14.27 -11.93 -33.89
C ALA A 109 15.48 -11.45 -34.72
N ALA A 110 15.54 -10.14 -35.01
CA ALA A 110 16.72 -9.41 -35.45
C ALA A 110 17.47 -8.90 -34.22
N VAL A 111 18.75 -8.58 -34.39
CA VAL A 111 19.78 -8.34 -33.35
C VAL A 111 19.49 -7.14 -32.41
N SER A 112 18.30 -6.54 -32.44
CA SER A 112 17.97 -5.33 -31.69
C SER A 112 16.67 -5.42 -30.87
N ASP A 113 15.85 -6.45 -31.07
CA ASP A 113 14.62 -6.66 -30.30
C ASP A 113 14.88 -7.52 -29.06
N ALA A 114 14.16 -7.24 -27.97
CA ALA A 114 14.31 -8.01 -26.72
C ALA A 114 13.75 -9.42 -26.91
N ASN A 115 12.63 -9.53 -27.64
CA ASN A 115 11.89 -10.76 -27.90
C ASN A 115 11.75 -11.61 -26.62
N ALA A 116 11.30 -10.97 -25.55
CA ALA A 116 11.27 -11.50 -24.19
C ALA A 116 10.32 -12.71 -24.06
N GLY A 117 9.41 -12.93 -25.02
CA GLY A 117 8.45 -14.04 -24.98
C GLY A 117 7.24 -13.75 -24.08
N VAL A 118 6.97 -12.47 -23.80
CA VAL A 118 5.79 -12.02 -23.05
C VAL A 118 4.55 -12.16 -23.92
N VAL A 119 3.49 -12.78 -23.41
CA VAL A 119 2.25 -13.02 -24.14
C VAL A 119 1.06 -12.29 -23.52
N ALA A 120 -0.02 -12.16 -24.28
CA ALA A 120 -1.24 -11.56 -23.75
C ALA A 120 -1.81 -12.41 -22.61
N GLY A 121 -2.24 -11.75 -21.54
CA GLY A 121 -2.70 -12.38 -20.30
C GLY A 121 -1.58 -12.60 -19.27
N ASP A 122 -0.32 -12.39 -19.62
CA ASP A 122 0.76 -12.36 -18.64
C ASP A 122 0.54 -11.20 -17.66
N THR A 123 0.80 -11.48 -16.38
CA THR A 123 0.72 -10.50 -15.31
C THR A 123 1.85 -10.65 -14.31
N PHE A 124 2.27 -9.53 -13.74
CA PHE A 124 3.05 -9.51 -12.51
C PHE A 124 2.67 -8.29 -11.70
N THR A 125 3.16 -8.22 -10.46
CA THR A 125 2.89 -7.13 -9.53
C THR A 125 4.18 -6.41 -9.18
N VAL A 126 4.09 -5.10 -8.96
CA VAL A 126 5.14 -4.23 -8.44
C VAL A 126 4.55 -3.47 -7.27
N ASN A 127 5.11 -3.66 -6.07
CA ASN A 127 4.63 -3.02 -4.84
C ASN A 127 3.12 -3.19 -4.62
N GLY A 128 2.58 -4.36 -4.99
CA GLY A 128 1.16 -4.67 -4.90
C GLY A 128 0.27 -4.08 -6.01
N LYS A 129 0.82 -3.32 -6.96
CA LYS A 129 0.09 -2.87 -8.17
C LYS A 129 0.31 -3.86 -9.30
N THR A 130 -0.72 -4.11 -10.09
CA THR A 130 -0.69 -5.12 -11.17
C THR A 130 -0.28 -4.50 -12.49
N ILE A 131 0.61 -5.18 -13.21
CA ILE A 131 0.95 -4.92 -14.61
C ILE A 131 0.41 -6.09 -15.42
N THR A 132 -0.43 -5.80 -16.41
CA THR A 132 -1.07 -6.80 -17.28
C THR A 132 -0.73 -6.54 -18.73
N PHE A 133 -0.30 -7.59 -19.44
CA PHE A 133 -0.04 -7.52 -20.87
C PHE A 133 -1.31 -7.87 -21.67
N ALA A 134 -1.73 -6.94 -22.53
CA ALA A 134 -2.93 -7.08 -23.35
C ALA A 134 -2.58 -7.34 -24.81
N SER A 135 -3.41 -8.11 -25.51
CA SER A 135 -3.28 -8.33 -26.95
C SER A 135 -3.69 -7.11 -27.77
N GLY A 136 -3.13 -7.00 -28.98
CA GLY A 136 -3.55 -6.01 -29.98
C GLY A 136 -2.88 -4.64 -29.82
N ASP A 137 -3.26 -3.72 -30.70
CA ASP A 137 -2.78 -2.33 -30.70
C ASP A 137 -3.35 -1.55 -29.51
N ALA A 138 -2.59 -0.55 -29.05
CA ALA A 138 -3.08 0.42 -28.07
C ALA A 138 -4.36 1.11 -28.62
N PRO A 139 -5.48 1.08 -27.88
CA PRO A 139 -6.75 1.60 -28.39
C PRO A 139 -6.70 3.13 -28.55
N SER A 140 -7.47 3.68 -29.50
CA SER A 140 -7.58 5.14 -29.68
C SER A 140 -8.31 5.83 -28.52
N THR A 141 -9.19 5.08 -27.84
CA THR A 141 -9.91 5.52 -26.65
C THR A 141 -9.41 4.72 -25.46
N ALA A 142 -8.98 5.41 -24.40
CA ALA A 142 -8.46 4.75 -23.22
C ALA A 142 -9.53 3.87 -22.55
N PRO A 143 -9.18 2.69 -22.03
CA PRO A 143 -10.07 1.89 -21.19
C PRO A 143 -10.58 2.70 -19.99
N THR A 144 -11.80 2.44 -19.54
CA THR A 144 -12.40 3.14 -18.41
C THR A 144 -11.52 3.05 -17.16
N GLY A 145 -11.24 4.19 -16.53
CA GLY A 145 -10.39 4.27 -15.33
C GLY A 145 -8.89 4.31 -15.62
N PHE A 146 -8.48 4.18 -16.88
CA PHE A 146 -7.08 4.24 -17.29
C PHE A 146 -6.77 5.51 -18.09
N THR A 147 -5.55 6.00 -17.93
CA THR A 147 -4.98 7.09 -18.72
C THR A 147 -3.80 6.58 -19.52
N LYS A 148 -3.80 6.86 -20.83
CA LYS A 148 -2.67 6.50 -21.72
C LYS A 148 -1.42 7.27 -21.32
N VAL A 149 -0.28 6.61 -21.19
CA VAL A 149 1.02 7.29 -21.15
C VAL A 149 1.41 7.68 -22.57
N ALA A 150 1.71 8.95 -22.81
CA ALA A 150 2.12 9.43 -24.12
C ALA A 150 3.46 8.83 -24.53
N ALA A 151 3.61 8.53 -25.82
CA ALA A 151 4.86 8.03 -26.37
C ALA A 151 5.99 9.06 -26.19
N SER A 152 7.17 8.58 -25.80
CA SER A 152 8.38 9.38 -25.67
C SER A 152 9.56 8.56 -26.18
N ALA A 153 10.28 9.14 -27.16
CA ALA A 153 11.30 8.42 -27.91
C ALA A 153 12.38 7.83 -26.97
N GLY A 154 12.63 6.53 -27.12
CA GLY A 154 13.61 5.81 -26.30
C GLY A 154 13.16 5.47 -24.87
N VAL A 155 11.95 5.85 -24.46
CA VAL A 155 11.41 5.62 -23.10
C VAL A 155 10.13 4.79 -23.13
N THR A 156 9.07 5.22 -23.84
CA THR A 156 7.83 4.44 -23.99
C THR A 156 7.27 4.63 -25.39
N THR A 157 6.64 3.59 -25.93
CA THR A 157 6.04 3.60 -27.27
C THR A 157 4.61 4.16 -27.26
N GLY A 158 4.07 4.48 -26.08
CA GLY A 158 2.67 4.88 -25.92
C GLY A 158 1.73 3.69 -25.79
N ASN A 159 2.25 2.52 -25.44
CA ASN A 159 1.49 1.28 -25.27
C ASN A 159 1.05 1.04 -23.81
N VAL A 160 1.45 1.91 -22.88
CA VAL A 160 1.13 1.82 -21.46
C VAL A 160 -0.09 2.66 -21.11
N TYR A 161 -1.00 2.09 -20.33
CA TYR A 161 -2.15 2.75 -19.74
C TYR A 161 -2.12 2.52 -18.24
N THR A 162 -2.26 3.57 -17.44
CA THR A 162 -2.20 3.47 -15.97
C THR A 162 -3.49 3.95 -15.34
N ASP A 163 -3.97 3.29 -14.29
CA ASP A 163 -5.05 3.82 -13.46
C ASP A 163 -4.53 4.74 -12.35
N ALA A 164 -5.44 5.34 -11.59
CA ALA A 164 -5.09 6.22 -10.47
C ALA A 164 -4.39 5.49 -9.30
N SER A 165 -4.47 4.16 -9.25
CA SER A 165 -3.77 3.33 -8.25
C SER A 165 -2.38 2.90 -8.72
N GLY A 166 -1.98 3.19 -9.95
CA GLY A 166 -0.70 2.76 -10.53
C GLY A 166 -0.72 1.35 -11.12
N ASN A 167 -1.89 0.69 -11.24
CA ASN A 167 -1.98 -0.52 -12.05
C ASN A 167 -1.83 -0.15 -13.52
N SER A 168 -1.22 -1.04 -14.30
CA SER A 168 -0.91 -0.78 -15.71
C SER A 168 -1.43 -1.86 -16.64
N LEU A 169 -1.94 -1.42 -17.79
CA LEU A 169 -2.15 -2.27 -18.97
C LEU A 169 -1.07 -1.93 -20.00
N VAL A 170 -0.37 -2.94 -20.50
CA VAL A 170 0.63 -2.80 -21.57
C VAL A 170 0.13 -3.55 -22.79
N TYR A 171 -0.27 -2.81 -23.83
CA TYR A 171 -0.73 -3.41 -25.09
C TYR A 171 0.47 -3.87 -25.91
N LEU A 172 0.53 -5.16 -26.26
CA LEU A 172 1.71 -5.73 -26.93
C LEU A 172 1.92 -5.18 -28.35
N GLY A 173 0.85 -4.74 -29.02
CA GLY A 173 0.92 -4.07 -30.31
C GLY A 173 1.22 -4.99 -31.51
N SER A 174 0.61 -4.63 -32.63
CA SER A 174 0.85 -5.19 -33.97
C SER A 174 1.46 -4.14 -34.91
N THR A 175 0.97 -2.90 -34.85
CA THR A 175 1.50 -1.75 -35.61
C THR A 175 2.61 -1.03 -34.82
N THR A 176 2.26 -0.44 -33.69
CA THR A 176 3.22 0.05 -32.69
C THR A 176 3.39 -1.02 -31.62
N LYS A 177 4.46 -1.81 -31.74
CA LYS A 177 4.80 -2.86 -30.77
C LYS A 177 5.31 -2.25 -29.47
N ALA A 178 4.94 -2.86 -28.35
CA ALA A 178 5.49 -2.48 -27.05
C ALA A 178 7.00 -2.78 -26.97
N SER A 179 7.73 -1.94 -26.25
CA SER A 179 9.16 -2.06 -25.98
C SER A 179 9.46 -2.38 -24.51
N VAL A 180 10.71 -2.72 -24.21
CA VAL A 180 11.20 -2.87 -22.83
C VAL A 180 10.95 -1.61 -22.01
N GLY A 181 11.05 -0.44 -22.64
CA GLY A 181 10.74 0.85 -22.05
C GLY A 181 9.29 0.98 -21.57
N ASP A 182 8.32 0.34 -22.23
CA ASP A 182 6.94 0.28 -21.73
C ASP A 182 6.83 -0.54 -20.44
N VAL A 183 7.60 -1.62 -20.30
CA VAL A 183 7.68 -2.40 -19.06
C VAL A 183 8.32 -1.58 -17.95
N LEU A 184 9.44 -0.90 -18.23
CA LEU A 184 10.10 -0.02 -17.25
C LEU A 184 9.19 1.12 -16.82
N THR A 185 8.45 1.72 -17.75
CA THR A 185 7.46 2.77 -17.46
C THR A 185 6.35 2.25 -16.54
N ALA A 186 5.79 1.08 -16.82
CA ALA A 186 4.76 0.46 -15.98
C ALA A 186 5.29 0.13 -14.57
N ILE A 187 6.53 -0.38 -14.47
CA ILE A 187 7.21 -0.67 -13.20
C ILE A 187 7.41 0.64 -12.41
N ASP A 188 7.91 1.68 -13.05
CA ASP A 188 8.21 2.96 -12.40
C ASP A 188 6.95 3.69 -11.91
N VAL A 189 5.85 3.61 -12.66
CA VAL A 189 4.56 4.17 -12.21
C VAL A 189 4.03 3.37 -11.02
N ALA A 190 4.08 2.03 -11.09
CA ALA A 190 3.63 1.16 -10.02
C ALA A 190 4.47 1.29 -8.73
N SER A 191 5.79 1.46 -8.85
CA SER A 191 6.70 1.63 -7.72
C SER A 191 6.65 3.04 -7.12
N GLY A 192 6.05 4.02 -7.82
CA GLY A 192 6.02 5.43 -7.42
C GLY A 192 7.30 6.19 -7.75
N VAL A 193 8.19 5.63 -8.58
CA VAL A 193 9.36 6.32 -9.14
C VAL A 193 8.93 7.41 -10.12
N GLN A 194 7.98 7.09 -10.99
CA GLN A 194 7.35 8.03 -11.93
C GLN A 194 5.85 8.12 -11.67
N SER A 195 5.21 9.13 -12.23
CA SER A 195 3.76 9.35 -12.19
C SER A 195 3.24 9.62 -13.60
N ASN A 196 2.04 9.15 -13.91
CA ASN A 196 1.35 9.54 -15.14
C ASN A 196 0.35 10.67 -14.86
N VAL A 197 0.69 11.89 -15.26
CA VAL A 197 -0.14 13.08 -15.03
C VAL A 197 -0.85 13.43 -16.33
N ALA A 198 -2.11 13.01 -16.46
CA ALA A 198 -2.95 13.25 -17.64
C ALA A 198 -2.27 12.85 -18.97
N GLY A 199 -1.51 11.75 -18.94
CA GLY A 199 -0.77 11.21 -20.08
C GLY A 199 0.68 11.64 -20.18
N THR A 200 1.12 12.59 -19.36
CA THR A 200 2.53 12.99 -19.28
C THR A 200 3.25 12.19 -18.20
N LEU A 201 4.23 11.39 -18.60
CA LEU A 201 5.10 10.69 -17.67
C LEU A 201 6.02 11.71 -16.98
N THR A 202 5.99 11.74 -15.65
CA THR A 202 6.74 12.68 -14.82
C THR A 202 7.58 11.91 -13.82
N LEU A 203 8.88 12.17 -13.78
CA LEU A 203 9.76 11.64 -12.75
C LEU A 203 9.48 12.34 -11.42
N ASN A 204 9.15 11.57 -10.38
CA ASN A 204 8.89 12.17 -9.07
C ASN A 204 10.20 12.75 -8.48
N ALA A 205 10.08 13.83 -7.71
CA ALA A 205 11.25 14.53 -7.18
C ALA A 205 12.14 13.60 -6.34
N GLY A 206 13.45 13.63 -6.61
CA GLY A 206 14.42 12.82 -5.88
C GLY A 206 14.48 11.34 -6.29
N GLN A 207 13.79 10.97 -7.36
CA GLN A 207 13.81 9.64 -7.93
C GLN A 207 14.77 9.52 -9.11
N THR A 208 15.14 8.28 -9.44
CA THR A 208 15.84 7.90 -10.67
C THR A 208 14.96 6.89 -11.40
N ALA A 209 14.72 7.09 -12.70
CA ALA A 209 13.92 6.17 -13.50
C ALA A 209 14.66 4.83 -13.72
N SER A 210 13.90 3.75 -13.83
CA SER A 210 14.45 2.44 -14.21
C SER A 210 15.00 2.47 -15.64
N THR A 211 16.08 1.73 -15.89
CA THR A 211 16.80 1.75 -17.18
C THR A 211 17.24 0.35 -17.62
N VAL A 212 17.90 0.28 -18.78
CA VAL A 212 18.66 -0.90 -19.22
C VAL A 212 20.14 -0.53 -19.22
N ASN A 213 21.00 -1.33 -18.57
CA ASN A 213 22.45 -1.06 -18.58
C ASN A 213 23.13 -1.51 -19.88
N GLY A 214 24.43 -1.23 -19.98
CA GLY A 214 25.23 -1.59 -21.16
C GLY A 214 25.40 -3.09 -21.43
N SER A 215 24.97 -3.98 -20.51
CA SER A 215 24.93 -5.43 -20.76
C SER A 215 23.55 -5.95 -21.16
N GLY A 216 22.55 -5.07 -21.30
CA GLY A 216 21.17 -5.44 -21.65
C GLY A 216 20.32 -5.91 -20.47
N ALA A 217 20.80 -5.73 -19.24
CA ALA A 217 20.04 -6.05 -18.02
C ALA A 217 19.20 -4.86 -17.56
N LEU A 218 18.00 -5.16 -17.07
CA LEU A 218 17.12 -4.15 -16.49
C LEU A 218 17.65 -3.73 -15.12
N LEU A 219 17.73 -2.41 -14.89
CA LEU A 219 17.98 -1.77 -13.61
C LEU A 219 16.66 -1.21 -13.14
N LEU A 220 16.04 -1.91 -12.18
CA LEU A 220 14.78 -1.48 -11.60
C LEU A 220 15.04 -0.66 -10.35
N GLU A 221 14.46 0.53 -10.31
CA GLU A 221 14.60 1.43 -9.16
C GLU A 221 13.39 1.29 -8.24
N SER A 222 13.66 1.26 -6.94
CA SER A 222 12.64 1.51 -5.91
C SER A 222 12.31 2.99 -5.84
N SER A 223 11.19 3.32 -5.19
CA SER A 223 11.01 4.70 -4.76
C SER A 223 11.83 5.02 -3.51
N THR A 224 12.01 6.31 -3.17
CA THR A 224 12.52 6.64 -1.83
C THR A 224 11.48 6.36 -0.73
N GLY A 225 10.20 6.28 -1.09
CA GLY A 225 9.06 6.05 -0.19
C GLY A 225 8.70 4.58 0.10
N ALA A 226 9.18 3.61 -0.68
CA ALA A 226 8.89 2.20 -0.48
C ALA A 226 10.00 1.29 -1.03
N ASP A 227 10.14 0.09 -0.47
CA ASP A 227 11.01 -0.95 -1.05
C ASP A 227 10.45 -1.38 -2.41
N LEU A 228 11.31 -1.84 -3.32
CA LEU A 228 10.87 -2.48 -4.54
C LEU A 228 10.55 -3.95 -4.24
N SER A 229 9.37 -4.41 -4.66
CA SER A 229 8.97 -5.81 -4.67
C SER A 229 8.28 -6.11 -6.00
N VAL A 230 8.89 -6.97 -6.81
CA VAL A 230 8.32 -7.44 -8.07
C VAL A 230 7.99 -8.91 -7.93
N SER A 231 6.72 -9.28 -8.06
CA SER A 231 6.25 -10.65 -7.86
C SER A 231 5.31 -11.10 -8.98
N GLY A 232 5.55 -12.28 -9.53
CA GLY A 232 4.75 -12.86 -10.60
C GLY A 232 5.23 -14.25 -10.98
N LYS A 233 4.63 -14.85 -12.01
CA LYS A 233 5.05 -16.17 -12.50
C LYS A 233 6.54 -16.16 -12.86
N ALA A 234 7.29 -17.14 -12.38
CA ALA A 234 8.74 -17.19 -12.53
C ALA A 234 9.17 -17.10 -14.00
N ASP A 235 8.47 -17.78 -14.91
CA ASP A 235 8.78 -17.70 -16.34
C ASP A 235 8.67 -16.29 -16.92
N ILE A 236 7.69 -15.49 -16.50
CA ILE A 236 7.50 -14.12 -17.01
C ILE A 236 8.62 -13.22 -16.48
N LEU A 237 8.94 -13.36 -15.18
CA LEU A 237 10.05 -12.63 -14.60
C LEU A 237 11.39 -13.07 -15.20
N LYS A 238 11.55 -14.35 -15.56
CA LYS A 238 12.72 -14.87 -16.27
C LYS A 238 12.81 -14.32 -17.69
N ALA A 239 11.70 -14.27 -18.41
CA ALA A 239 11.58 -13.65 -19.74
C ALA A 239 12.03 -12.19 -19.74
N LEU A 240 11.71 -11.45 -18.68
CA LEU A 240 12.16 -10.07 -18.47
C LEU A 240 13.59 -9.96 -17.88
N GLY A 241 14.30 -11.07 -17.71
CA GLY A 241 15.65 -11.12 -17.16
C GLY A 241 15.72 -10.86 -15.64
N LEU A 242 14.60 -10.76 -14.93
CA LEU A 242 14.55 -10.38 -13.52
C LEU A 242 14.82 -11.54 -12.57
N THR A 243 14.75 -12.80 -13.01
CA THR A 243 15.09 -13.95 -12.17
C THR A 243 15.74 -15.05 -12.99
N THR A 244 16.38 -16.01 -12.34
CA THR A 244 16.83 -17.26 -12.95
C THR A 244 15.86 -18.41 -12.72
N ALA A 245 14.87 -18.23 -11.84
CA ALA A 245 13.84 -19.22 -11.56
C ALA A 245 12.98 -19.51 -12.80
N THR A 246 12.49 -20.74 -12.91
CA THR A 246 11.59 -21.19 -13.99
C THR A 246 10.40 -21.94 -13.40
N GLY A 247 9.35 -22.09 -14.20
CA GLY A 247 8.13 -22.78 -13.85
C GLY A 247 6.95 -21.85 -13.58
N THR A 248 5.80 -22.49 -13.31
CA THR A 248 4.51 -21.80 -13.14
C THR A 248 4.31 -21.20 -11.74
N GLY A 249 5.25 -21.42 -10.81
CA GLY A 249 5.21 -20.84 -9.47
C GLY A 249 5.54 -19.35 -9.47
N SER A 250 5.23 -18.67 -8.36
CA SER A 250 5.60 -17.25 -8.20
C SER A 250 7.08 -17.12 -7.84
N ALA A 251 7.76 -16.16 -8.44
CA ALA A 251 9.05 -15.65 -7.98
C ALA A 251 8.87 -14.21 -7.52
N THR A 252 9.67 -13.80 -6.54
CA THR A 252 9.71 -12.42 -6.05
C THR A 252 11.15 -11.93 -6.05
N VAL A 253 11.36 -10.73 -6.58
CA VAL A 253 12.63 -10.01 -6.45
C VAL A 253 12.42 -8.70 -5.73
N THR A 254 13.41 -8.28 -4.95
CA THR A 254 13.28 -7.11 -4.08
C THR A 254 14.54 -6.26 -4.08
N ALA A 255 14.36 -4.96 -3.92
CA ALA A 255 15.42 -4.03 -3.49
C ALA A 255 14.91 -3.24 -2.28
N ALA A 256 15.52 -3.49 -1.13
CA ALA A 256 15.14 -2.84 0.12
C ALA A 256 15.81 -1.46 0.25
N ARG A 257 15.07 -0.49 0.79
CA ARG A 257 15.61 0.82 1.14
C ARG A 257 16.68 0.72 2.23
N VAL A 258 17.66 1.61 2.17
CA VAL A 258 18.78 1.66 3.13
C VAL A 258 18.79 2.99 3.86
N THR A 259 18.90 2.93 5.19
CA THR A 259 18.98 4.11 6.07
C THR A 259 20.28 4.88 5.85
N ALA A 260 20.22 6.20 5.95
CA ALA A 260 21.38 7.09 5.87
C ALA A 260 21.28 8.20 6.92
N SER A 261 22.36 8.97 7.10
CA SER A 261 22.38 10.12 8.02
C SER A 261 21.29 11.17 7.71
N GLY A 262 20.88 11.28 6.44
CA GLY A 262 19.82 12.18 5.99
C GLY A 262 18.40 11.64 6.12
N SER A 263 18.22 10.37 6.49
CA SER A 263 16.91 9.73 6.65
C SER A 263 16.63 9.34 8.10
N LEU A 264 15.41 8.88 8.38
CA LEU A 264 15.11 8.23 9.65
C LEU A 264 15.89 6.92 9.82
N GLY A 265 16.12 6.53 11.08
CA GLY A 265 16.69 5.23 11.43
C GLY A 265 15.70 4.06 11.29
N SER A 266 14.42 4.38 11.16
CA SER A 266 13.36 3.46 10.73
C SER A 266 12.42 4.21 9.80
N PHE A 267 12.19 3.66 8.61
CA PHE A 267 11.38 4.34 7.61
C PHE A 267 9.90 4.27 7.94
N VAL A 268 9.19 5.34 7.59
CA VAL A 268 7.74 5.30 7.46
C VAL A 268 7.39 4.43 6.26
N GLN A 269 6.39 3.57 6.43
CA GLN A 269 5.92 2.66 5.38
C GLN A 269 4.75 3.27 4.62
N ASP A 270 4.63 2.93 3.34
CA ASP A 270 3.47 3.27 2.53
C ASP A 270 2.17 2.79 3.18
N GLY A 271 1.14 3.62 3.13
CA GLY A 271 -0.16 3.36 3.73
C GLY A 271 -0.22 3.50 5.26
N SER A 272 0.88 3.85 5.93
CA SER A 272 0.84 4.11 7.38
C SER A 272 -0.09 5.28 7.70
N THR A 273 -0.67 5.29 8.89
CA THR A 273 -1.52 6.40 9.35
C THR A 273 -1.12 6.89 10.73
N LEU A 274 -1.25 8.19 10.96
CA LEU A 274 -1.15 8.84 12.25
C LEU A 274 -2.46 9.56 12.55
N ASN A 275 -3.12 9.21 13.65
CA ASN A 275 -4.34 9.91 14.09
C ASN A 275 -3.98 11.07 15.03
N VAL A 276 -4.48 12.26 14.73
CA VAL A 276 -4.21 13.50 15.48
C VAL A 276 -5.52 14.24 15.66
N ASN A 277 -5.97 14.46 16.89
CA ASN A 277 -7.21 15.20 17.22
C ASN A 277 -8.44 14.77 16.39
N GLY A 278 -8.60 13.46 16.16
CA GLY A 278 -9.72 12.92 15.36
C GLY A 278 -9.57 13.10 13.85
N LYS A 279 -8.43 13.62 13.38
CA LYS A 279 -8.03 13.66 11.97
C LYS A 279 -7.05 12.54 11.66
N THR A 280 -6.95 12.19 10.38
CA THR A 280 -6.02 11.17 9.90
C THR A 280 -4.96 11.80 9.00
N ILE A 281 -3.70 11.53 9.32
CA ILE A 281 -2.56 11.79 8.46
C ILE A 281 -2.15 10.46 7.84
N THR A 282 -2.27 10.32 6.53
CA THR A 282 -1.86 9.14 5.78
C THR A 282 -0.48 9.36 5.16
N PHE A 283 0.38 8.36 5.19
CA PHE A 283 1.68 8.38 4.53
C PHE A 283 1.59 7.59 3.22
N GLN A 284 1.92 8.24 2.10
CA GLN A 284 1.76 7.64 0.77
C GLN A 284 3.09 7.64 0.03
N ASN A 285 3.48 6.48 -0.47
CA ASN A 285 4.57 6.36 -1.43
C ASN A 285 4.20 7.04 -2.76
N GLY A 286 5.15 7.75 -3.36
CA GLY A 286 4.95 8.51 -4.59
C GLY A 286 5.29 9.99 -4.41
N GLY A 287 5.29 10.72 -5.53
CA GLY A 287 5.46 12.16 -5.55
C GLY A 287 4.18 12.89 -5.16
N THR A 288 4.35 14.07 -4.56
CA THR A 288 3.23 14.96 -4.23
C THR A 288 2.53 15.41 -5.51
N PRO A 289 1.20 15.23 -5.63
CA PRO A 289 0.44 15.72 -6.77
C PRO A 289 0.57 17.24 -6.92
N ALA A 290 0.52 17.71 -8.17
CA ALA A 290 0.39 19.15 -8.42
C ALA A 290 -0.96 19.65 -7.90
N ALA A 291 -1.04 20.93 -7.53
CA ALA A 291 -2.28 21.53 -6.99
C ALA A 291 -3.49 21.40 -7.92
N ALA A 292 -3.28 21.38 -9.24
CA ALA A 292 -4.35 21.16 -10.22
C ALA A 292 -4.89 19.71 -10.26
N GLN A 293 -4.21 18.78 -9.60
CA GLN A 293 -4.51 17.34 -9.62
C GLN A 293 -5.12 16.83 -8.31
N VAL A 294 -5.28 17.69 -7.29
CA VAL A 294 -5.98 17.34 -6.06
C VAL A 294 -7.45 17.72 -6.15
N ALA A 295 -8.29 17.08 -5.35
CA ALA A 295 -9.73 17.33 -5.35
C ALA A 295 -10.05 18.79 -4.99
N SER A 296 -11.19 19.29 -5.48
CA SER A 296 -11.66 20.62 -5.12
C SER A 296 -11.86 20.72 -3.60
N GLY A 297 -11.38 21.81 -3.00
CA GLY A 297 -11.33 21.99 -1.54
C GLY A 297 -10.08 21.42 -0.87
N SER A 298 -9.23 20.68 -1.59
CA SER A 298 -7.91 20.26 -1.12
C SER A 298 -6.82 21.26 -1.50
N GLY A 299 -5.77 21.31 -0.69
CA GLY A 299 -4.59 22.15 -0.90
C GLY A 299 -3.30 21.34 -0.85
N VAL A 300 -2.24 21.87 -1.48
CA VAL A 300 -0.88 21.27 -1.48
C VAL A 300 0.09 22.24 -0.81
N SER A 301 0.87 21.76 0.16
CA SER A 301 1.89 22.56 0.85
C SER A 301 3.15 21.73 1.13
N GLY A 302 4.18 21.89 0.30
CA GLY A 302 5.36 21.02 0.35
C GLY A 302 4.98 19.60 -0.09
N ASN A 303 5.27 18.59 0.74
CA ASN A 303 4.88 17.20 0.46
C ASN A 303 3.57 16.79 1.13
N VAL A 304 2.75 17.77 1.54
CA VAL A 304 1.48 17.55 2.22
C VAL A 304 0.34 17.94 1.30
N VAL A 305 -0.62 17.03 1.11
CA VAL A 305 -1.95 17.35 0.58
C VAL A 305 -2.92 17.33 1.75
N THR A 306 -3.75 18.36 1.89
CA THR A 306 -4.77 18.41 2.96
C THR A 306 -6.15 18.64 2.38
N ASP A 307 -7.17 18.09 3.03
CA ASP A 307 -8.59 18.24 2.65
C ASP A 307 -9.23 19.57 3.12
N GLY A 308 -8.41 20.49 3.65
CA GLY A 308 -8.88 21.74 4.24
C GLY A 308 -9.55 21.60 5.62
N SER A 309 -9.78 20.36 6.07
CA SER A 309 -10.43 20.03 7.34
C SER A 309 -9.48 19.32 8.31
N GLY A 310 -8.19 19.30 8.00
CA GLY A 310 -7.11 18.76 8.83
C GLY A 310 -6.75 17.30 8.54
N ASN A 311 -7.49 16.57 7.70
CA ASN A 311 -6.97 15.30 7.21
C ASN A 311 -5.92 15.59 6.14
N SER A 312 -4.84 14.82 6.16
CA SER A 312 -3.69 15.07 5.29
C SER A 312 -3.09 13.80 4.75
N THR A 313 -2.49 13.88 3.58
CA THR A 313 -1.58 12.86 3.02
C THR A 313 -0.19 13.45 2.95
N VAL A 314 0.78 12.82 3.62
CA VAL A 314 2.20 13.14 3.51
C VAL A 314 2.84 12.19 2.49
N TYR A 315 3.34 12.74 1.40
CA TYR A 315 4.00 11.98 0.35
C TYR A 315 5.45 11.69 0.72
N LEU A 316 5.85 10.43 0.59
CA LEU A 316 7.12 9.94 1.11
C LEU A 316 8.31 10.23 0.19
N ASN A 317 8.10 10.47 -1.11
CA ASN A 317 9.19 10.85 -2.01
C ASN A 317 9.70 12.24 -1.63
N LYS A 318 10.87 12.31 -0.98
CA LYS A 318 11.44 13.50 -0.32
C LYS A 318 10.59 14.10 0.82
N GLY A 319 9.55 13.40 1.29
CA GLY A 319 8.83 13.78 2.51
C GLY A 319 9.77 13.85 3.70
N THR A 320 9.63 14.88 4.51
CA THR A 320 10.50 15.16 5.66
C THR A 320 9.72 15.24 6.97
N ILE A 321 10.44 15.30 8.09
CA ILE A 321 9.83 15.58 9.40
C ILE A 321 9.11 16.93 9.41
N ALA A 322 9.59 17.95 8.68
CA ALA A 322 8.87 19.21 8.54
C ALA A 322 7.47 19.04 7.94
N ASP A 323 7.30 18.14 6.98
CA ASP A 323 6.01 17.85 6.37
C ASP A 323 5.06 17.16 7.37
N VAL A 324 5.58 16.27 8.22
CA VAL A 324 4.79 15.64 9.30
C VAL A 324 4.34 16.66 10.32
N LEU A 325 5.25 17.54 10.77
CA LEU A 325 4.92 18.60 11.72
C LEU A 325 3.86 19.54 11.15
N LYS A 326 3.96 19.90 9.87
CA LYS A 326 2.93 20.69 9.19
C LYS A 326 1.58 19.97 9.15
N ALA A 327 1.56 18.68 8.81
CA ALA A 327 0.33 17.90 8.81
C ALA A 327 -0.30 17.80 10.22
N ILE A 328 0.52 17.71 11.27
CA ILE A 328 0.06 17.76 12.67
C ILE A 328 -0.53 19.15 13.00
N ASP A 329 0.13 20.23 12.59
CA ASP A 329 -0.36 21.58 12.84
C ASP A 329 -1.70 21.84 12.14
N LEU A 330 -1.88 21.34 10.92
CA LEU A 330 -3.15 21.37 10.20
C LEU A 330 -4.24 20.53 10.90
N ALA A 331 -3.90 19.33 11.36
CA ALA A 331 -4.82 18.45 12.06
C ALA A 331 -5.27 19.00 13.43
N THR A 332 -4.37 19.71 14.12
CA THR A 332 -4.62 20.33 15.42
C THR A 332 -5.29 21.70 15.33
N GLY A 333 -5.29 22.33 14.14
CA GLY A 333 -5.80 23.69 13.92
C GLY A 333 -4.83 24.80 14.31
N VAL A 334 -3.57 24.46 14.60
CA VAL A 334 -2.49 25.45 14.82
C VAL A 334 -2.18 26.20 13.52
N GLN A 335 -2.26 25.51 12.39
CA GLN A 335 -2.21 26.10 11.05
C GLN A 335 -3.54 25.85 10.32
N THR A 336 -3.86 26.73 9.39
CA THR A 336 -5.00 26.58 8.47
C THR A 336 -4.49 26.31 7.07
N ALA A 337 -5.27 25.52 6.30
CA ALA A 337 -4.94 25.09 4.95
C ALA A 337 -5.14 26.20 3.91
#